data_AF-A0A9P4VU94-F1
#
_entry.id   AF-A0A9P4VU94-F1
#
_cell.length_a   1.000
_cell.length_b   1.000
_cell.length_c   1.000
_cell.angle_alpha   90.00
_cell.angle_beta   90.00
_cell.angle_gamma   90.00
#
_symmetry.space_group_name_H-M   'P 1'
#
loop_
_entity.id
_entity.type
_entity.pdbx_description
1 polymer ?
#
loop_
_entity_poly.entity_id
_entity_poly.type
_entity_poly.pdbx_seq_one_letter_code
_entity_poly.pdbx_strand_id
1 'polypeptide(L)'
;MTIEDEIADLEQKLQTARNRLNPKPSNRPIGMANSSNTSALHTLLLLADSQLPLGSFAFSSGLESYLAHHRPSPLSASQLPSFYNFLRLSLSTLSSTALPYVLNAYRYPNTLEDLDNDFDASTPCTVARRASVAQGKALIGVWDRSYRQHHKGSLDHVESVKVLSSFHKSLRHGGIQGVEWQSNGHLAPLWGIVTLVLNVPLYESAYLFLFSHARTVLGAAVRSSVMGPYQAQAVLASSDLQNQINDLVQEKWDRKIEDAGQSVPVMDLWVGRHEKLYSRIFNS
;
A
#
# COMPACT_ATOMS: atom_id res chain seq x y z
N MET A 1 62.87 -18.00 -10.20
CA MET A 1 61.56 -17.41 -10.47
C MET A 1 61.83 -15.94 -10.71
N THR A 2 61.69 -15.49 -11.95
CA THR A 2 61.82 -14.06 -12.27
C THR A 2 60.58 -13.34 -11.75
N ILE A 3 60.67 -12.03 -11.52
CA ILE A 3 59.52 -11.20 -11.09
C ILE A 3 58.37 -11.30 -12.12
N GLU A 4 58.70 -11.55 -13.38
CA GLU A 4 57.76 -11.78 -14.48
C GLU A 4 56.91 -13.05 -14.27
N ASP A 5 57.52 -14.13 -13.77
CA ASP A 5 56.81 -15.38 -13.44
C ASP A 5 55.82 -15.17 -12.28
N GLU A 6 56.22 -14.36 -11.30
CA GLU A 6 55.39 -14.03 -10.13
C GLU A 6 54.19 -13.16 -10.51
N ILE A 7 54.38 -12.20 -11.41
CA ILE A 7 53.29 -11.37 -11.96
C ILE A 7 52.29 -12.25 -12.73
N ALA A 8 52.77 -13.18 -13.56
CA ALA A 8 51.89 -14.07 -14.33
C ALA A 8 51.02 -14.98 -13.43
N ASP A 9 51.59 -15.53 -12.35
CA ASP A 9 50.85 -16.33 -11.37
C ASP A 9 49.80 -15.49 -10.61
N LEU A 10 50.15 -14.25 -10.24
CA LEU A 10 49.21 -13.34 -9.57
C LEU A 10 48.06 -12.92 -10.49
N GLU A 11 48.30 -12.66 -11.77
CA GLU A 11 47.26 -12.37 -12.76
C GLU A 11 46.31 -13.56 -12.95
N GLN A 12 46.86 -14.78 -12.99
CA GLN A 12 46.06 -16.00 -13.09
C GLN A 12 45.16 -16.19 -11.86
N LYS A 13 45.69 -15.94 -10.66
CA LYS A 13 44.93 -15.98 -9.40
C LYS A 13 43.84 -14.92 -9.37
N LEU A 14 44.12 -13.70 -9.82
CA LEU A 14 43.15 -12.61 -9.92
C LEU A 14 42.02 -12.95 -10.89
N GLN A 15 42.35 -13.51 -12.06
CA GLN A 15 41.35 -13.93 -13.04
C GLN A 15 40.46 -15.05 -12.51
N THR A 16 41.04 -16.00 -11.77
CA THR A 16 40.31 -17.08 -11.10
C THR A 16 39.37 -16.53 -10.02
N ALA A 17 39.81 -15.56 -9.23
CA ALA A 17 38.97 -14.90 -8.22
C ALA A 17 37.83 -14.09 -8.86
N ARG A 18 38.09 -13.36 -9.96
CA ARG A 18 37.06 -12.64 -10.73
C ARG A 18 36.00 -13.57 -11.30
N ASN A 19 36.40 -14.75 -11.80
CA ASN A 19 35.47 -15.76 -12.29
C ASN A 19 34.61 -16.38 -11.17
N ARG A 20 35.10 -16.40 -9.92
CA ARG A 20 34.30 -16.79 -8.74
C ARG A 20 33.32 -15.70 -8.30
N LEU A 21 33.71 -14.42 -8.44
CA LEU A 21 32.87 -13.27 -8.11
C LEU A 21 31.73 -13.06 -9.13
N ASN A 22 32.03 -13.24 -10.42
CA ASN A 22 31.08 -13.12 -11.53
C ASN A 22 30.99 -14.47 -12.26
N PRO A 23 30.09 -15.38 -11.86
CA PRO A 23 29.81 -16.54 -12.70
C PRO A 23 29.32 -16.01 -14.05
N LYS A 24 30.05 -16.31 -15.14
CA LYS A 24 29.55 -16.11 -16.51
C LYS A 24 28.12 -16.65 -16.56
N PRO A 25 27.16 -15.96 -17.21
CA PRO A 25 25.83 -16.52 -17.39
C PRO A 25 26.00 -17.82 -18.16
N SER A 26 25.92 -18.95 -17.44
CA SER A 26 25.66 -20.24 -18.05
C SER A 26 24.43 -20.05 -18.91
N ASN A 27 24.49 -20.46 -20.18
CA ASN A 27 23.31 -20.67 -21.03
C ASN A 27 22.38 -21.67 -20.31
N ARG A 28 21.65 -21.19 -19.31
CA ARG A 28 20.50 -21.88 -18.75
C ARG A 28 19.39 -21.70 -19.77
N PRO A 29 18.65 -22.76 -20.12
CA PRO A 29 17.47 -22.60 -20.94
C PRO A 29 16.57 -21.53 -20.28
N ILE A 30 16.11 -20.58 -21.08
CA ILE A 30 15.38 -19.35 -20.72
C ILE A 30 14.04 -19.62 -19.96
N GLY A 31 13.72 -20.87 -19.65
CA GLY A 31 12.37 -21.31 -19.28
C GLY A 31 12.02 -21.45 -17.79
N MET A 32 12.92 -21.27 -16.82
CA MET A 32 12.60 -21.66 -15.42
C MET A 32 12.77 -20.59 -14.33
N ALA A 33 13.33 -19.41 -14.62
CA ALA A 33 13.42 -18.31 -13.65
C ALA A 33 12.23 -17.32 -13.71
N ASN A 34 11.30 -17.48 -14.66
CA ASN A 34 10.26 -16.50 -14.96
C ASN A 34 8.90 -16.78 -14.30
N SER A 35 8.66 -17.97 -13.74
CA SER A 35 7.33 -18.35 -13.22
C SER A 35 6.95 -17.60 -11.94
N SER A 36 7.89 -17.44 -11.00
CA SER A 36 7.67 -16.69 -9.76
C SER A 36 7.45 -15.20 -10.02
N ASN A 37 8.25 -14.58 -10.88
CA ASN A 37 8.08 -13.19 -11.28
C ASN A 37 6.75 -12.94 -11.99
N THR A 38 6.31 -13.87 -12.85
CA THR A 38 5.02 -13.76 -13.54
C THR A 38 3.84 -13.87 -12.56
N SER A 39 3.93 -14.73 -11.54
CA SER A 39 2.87 -14.88 -10.53
C SER A 39 2.75 -13.63 -9.64
N ALA A 40 3.88 -13.09 -9.19
CA ALA A 40 3.90 -11.85 -8.40
C ALA A 40 3.35 -10.66 -9.21
N LEU A 41 3.77 -10.53 -10.47
CA LEU A 41 3.24 -9.52 -11.39
C LEU A 41 1.73 -9.68 -11.60
N HIS A 42 1.23 -10.89 -11.83
CA HIS A 42 -0.20 -11.13 -12.01
C HIS A 42 -0.99 -10.67 -10.77
N THR A 43 -0.50 -10.99 -9.58
CA THR A 43 -1.12 -10.57 -8.32
C THR A 43 -1.11 -9.05 -8.15
N LEU A 44 0.01 -8.39 -8.47
CA LEU A 44 0.09 -6.93 -8.48
C LEU A 44 -0.95 -6.31 -9.41
N LEU A 45 -1.15 -6.88 -10.60
CA LEU A 45 -2.18 -6.42 -11.54
C LEU A 45 -3.60 -6.59 -10.98
N LEU A 46 -3.88 -7.71 -10.32
CA LEU A 46 -5.18 -7.96 -9.66
C LEU A 46 -5.46 -6.95 -8.54
N LEU A 47 -4.45 -6.69 -7.69
CA LEU A 47 -4.57 -5.72 -6.58
C LEU A 47 -4.57 -4.26 -7.08
N ALA A 48 -3.96 -3.99 -8.24
CA ALA A 48 -3.95 -2.67 -8.87
C ALA A 48 -5.25 -2.36 -9.65
N ASP A 49 -6.15 -3.32 -9.81
CA ASP A 49 -7.40 -3.11 -10.53
C ASP A 49 -8.24 -2.01 -9.86
N SER A 50 -8.72 -1.06 -10.66
CA SER A 50 -9.63 -0.01 -10.18
C SER A 50 -11.01 -0.54 -9.79
N GLN A 51 -11.35 -1.74 -10.25
CA GLN A 51 -12.60 -2.44 -9.93
C GLN A 51 -12.46 -3.42 -8.75
N LEU A 52 -11.29 -3.48 -8.10
CA LEU A 52 -11.12 -4.28 -6.88
C LEU A 52 -12.21 -3.85 -5.87
N PRO A 53 -13.06 -4.77 -5.38
CA PRO A 53 -14.29 -4.41 -4.69
C PRO A 53 -14.06 -4.05 -3.21
N LEU A 54 -13.12 -3.14 -2.96
CA LEU A 54 -12.85 -2.56 -1.65
C LEU A 54 -13.79 -1.40 -1.31
N GLY A 55 -14.53 -0.89 -2.30
CA GLY A 55 -15.36 0.30 -2.15
C GLY A 55 -14.58 1.62 -2.18
N SER A 56 -13.26 1.60 -2.45
CA SER A 56 -12.38 2.79 -2.46
C SER A 56 -12.89 3.90 -3.39
N PHE A 57 -13.57 3.54 -4.49
CA PHE A 57 -14.21 4.51 -5.40
C PHE A 57 -15.25 5.41 -4.71
N ALA A 58 -15.91 4.95 -3.64
CA ALA A 58 -16.87 5.76 -2.92
C ALA A 58 -16.20 6.85 -2.05
N PHE A 59 -14.90 6.79 -1.82
CA PHE A 59 -14.19 7.67 -0.89
C PHE A 59 -13.35 8.71 -1.65
N SER A 60 -13.37 9.97 -1.17
CA SER A 60 -12.52 11.06 -1.69
C SER A 60 -11.34 11.38 -0.77
N SER A 61 -11.26 10.70 0.38
CA SER A 61 -10.23 10.89 1.41
C SER A 61 -10.12 12.36 1.87
N GLY A 62 -11.23 13.09 1.90
CA GLY A 62 -11.28 14.50 2.29
C GLY A 62 -11.06 15.53 1.17
N LEU A 63 -10.85 15.10 -0.08
CA LEU A 63 -10.63 16.01 -1.22
C LEU A 63 -11.79 16.99 -1.42
N GLU A 64 -13.04 16.52 -1.32
CA GLU A 64 -14.24 17.36 -1.51
C GLU A 64 -14.28 18.50 -0.49
N SER A 65 -14.03 18.15 0.78
CA SER A 65 -13.92 19.11 1.89
C SER A 65 -12.77 20.10 1.65
N TYR A 66 -11.58 19.60 1.29
CA TYR A 66 -10.42 20.45 1.00
C TYR A 66 -10.71 21.47 -0.10
N LEU A 67 -11.27 21.04 -1.24
CA LEU A 67 -11.57 21.92 -2.37
C LEU A 67 -12.65 22.95 -2.04
N ALA A 68 -13.61 22.60 -1.19
CA ALA A 68 -14.62 23.55 -0.72
C ALA A 68 -14.01 24.70 0.10
N HIS A 69 -12.94 24.46 0.85
CA HIS A 69 -12.22 25.48 1.64
C HIS A 69 -11.13 26.21 0.84
N HIS A 70 -10.65 25.63 -0.26
CA HIS A 70 -9.59 26.20 -1.11
C HIS A 70 -10.13 26.62 -2.47
N ARG A 71 -11.31 27.25 -2.49
CA ARG A 71 -11.88 27.82 -3.71
C ARG A 71 -11.00 28.98 -4.18
N PRO A 72 -10.51 28.94 -5.43
CA PRO A 72 -9.66 29.99 -5.94
C PRO A 72 -10.46 31.28 -6.16
N SER A 73 -9.76 32.41 -6.07
CA SER A 73 -10.29 33.73 -6.40
C SER A 73 -9.44 34.31 -7.54
N PRO A 74 -10.01 34.62 -8.72
CA PRO A 74 -11.43 34.51 -9.10
C PRO A 74 -11.89 33.04 -9.27
N LEU A 75 -13.21 32.81 -9.20
CA LEU A 75 -13.83 31.47 -9.33
C LEU A 75 -13.56 30.78 -10.68
N SER A 76 -13.11 31.52 -11.69
CA SER A 76 -12.71 30.99 -13.00
C SER A 76 -11.33 30.35 -13.00
N ALA A 77 -10.52 30.54 -11.96
CA ALA A 77 -9.19 29.97 -11.86
C ALA A 77 -9.24 28.45 -11.62
N SER A 78 -8.24 27.74 -12.14
CA SER A 78 -8.15 26.28 -12.02
C SER A 78 -7.91 25.84 -10.57
N GLN A 79 -8.62 24.79 -10.14
CA GLN A 79 -8.37 24.12 -8.85
C GLN A 79 -7.22 23.10 -8.91
N LEU A 80 -6.59 22.94 -10.07
CA LEU A 80 -5.53 21.96 -10.30
C LEU A 80 -4.31 22.14 -9.38
N PRO A 81 -3.80 23.37 -9.10
CA PRO A 81 -2.71 23.55 -8.13
C PRO A 81 -3.09 23.12 -6.71
N SER A 82 -4.32 23.44 -6.29
CA SER A 82 -4.86 23.01 -4.99
C SER A 82 -4.91 21.48 -4.92
N PHE A 83 -5.32 20.81 -5.99
CA PHE A 83 -5.31 19.35 -6.06
C PHE A 83 -3.92 18.74 -5.90
N TYR A 84 -2.90 19.25 -6.60
CA TYR A 84 -1.53 18.71 -6.48
C TYR A 84 -1.00 18.85 -5.05
N ASN A 85 -1.27 19.99 -4.40
CA ASN A 85 -0.97 20.17 -2.98
C ASN A 85 -1.69 19.14 -2.11
N PHE A 86 -2.99 18.93 -2.33
CA PHE A 86 -3.75 17.93 -1.60
C PHE A 86 -3.20 16.51 -1.80
N LEU A 87 -2.92 16.10 -3.04
CA LEU A 87 -2.38 14.77 -3.34
C LEU A 87 -1.06 14.54 -2.58
N ARG A 88 -0.18 15.54 -2.55
CA ARG A 88 1.08 15.47 -1.80
C ARG A 88 0.86 15.31 -0.30
N LEU A 89 0.00 16.14 0.29
CA LEU A 89 -0.32 16.07 1.72
C LEU A 89 -1.00 14.75 2.08
N SER A 90 -1.90 14.27 1.22
CA SER A 90 -2.65 13.02 1.40
C SER A 90 -1.72 11.80 1.38
N LEU A 91 -0.77 11.74 0.43
CA LEU A 91 0.22 10.67 0.38
C LEU A 91 1.19 10.71 1.57
N SER A 92 1.68 11.90 1.94
CA SER A 92 2.56 12.06 3.12
C SER A 92 1.86 11.66 4.42
N THR A 93 0.56 11.95 4.52
CA THR A 93 -0.25 11.56 5.66
C THR A 93 -0.42 10.05 5.71
N LEU A 94 -0.86 9.44 4.62
CA LEU A 94 -1.08 7.99 4.56
C LEU A 94 0.22 7.20 4.80
N SER A 95 1.34 7.67 4.24
CA SER A 95 2.64 7.02 4.49
C SER A 95 3.10 7.16 5.94
N SER A 96 2.76 8.26 6.62
CA SER A 96 3.14 8.46 8.02
C SER A 96 2.24 7.69 9.00
N THR A 97 0.96 7.51 8.69
CA THR A 97 -0.02 6.88 9.60
C THR A 97 -0.22 5.40 9.34
N ALA A 98 -0.29 4.97 8.08
CA ALA A 98 -0.74 3.62 7.72
C ALA A 98 0.35 2.71 7.17
N LEU A 99 1.32 3.26 6.44
CA LEU A 99 2.39 2.44 5.85
C LEU A 99 3.22 1.67 6.89
N PRO A 100 3.57 2.20 8.08
CA PRO A 100 4.27 1.41 9.10
C PRO A 100 3.51 0.15 9.51
N TYR A 101 2.17 0.21 9.58
CA TYR A 101 1.32 -0.94 9.88
C TYR A 101 1.27 -1.96 8.74
N VAL A 102 1.27 -1.50 7.49
CA VAL A 102 1.41 -2.39 6.31
C VAL A 102 2.74 -3.16 6.38
N LEU A 103 3.84 -2.44 6.60
CA LEU A 103 5.18 -3.03 6.67
C LEU A 103 5.32 -3.99 7.85
N ASN A 104 4.80 -3.61 9.03
CA ASN A 104 4.88 -4.44 10.23
C ASN A 104 4.03 -5.71 10.10
N ALA A 105 2.78 -5.60 9.64
CA ALA A 105 1.92 -6.78 9.43
C ALA A 105 2.47 -7.75 8.38
N TYR A 106 3.17 -7.24 7.37
CA TYR A 106 3.86 -8.07 6.40
C TYR A 106 5.07 -8.79 7.04
N ARG A 107 5.91 -8.08 7.82
CA ARG A 107 7.13 -8.63 8.43
C ARG A 107 6.83 -9.57 9.60
N TYR A 108 5.80 -9.27 10.38
CA TYR A 108 5.42 -9.96 11.61
C TYR A 108 3.93 -10.32 11.61
N PRO A 109 3.47 -11.28 10.78
CA PRO A 109 2.05 -11.58 10.65
C PRO A 109 1.35 -11.94 11.96
N ASN A 110 2.08 -12.53 12.91
CA ASN A 110 1.55 -12.98 14.20
C ASN A 110 1.06 -11.83 15.10
N THR A 111 1.44 -10.58 14.84
CA THR A 111 1.01 -9.39 15.60
C THR A 111 -0.24 -8.73 15.00
N LEU A 112 -0.91 -9.36 14.02
CA LEU A 112 -2.02 -8.76 13.29
C LEU A 112 -3.17 -8.25 14.18
N GLU A 113 -3.52 -8.98 15.24
CA GLU A 113 -4.60 -8.55 16.16
C GLU A 113 -4.20 -7.29 16.94
N ASP A 114 -2.96 -7.23 17.44
CA ASP A 114 -2.43 -6.06 18.14
C ASP A 114 -2.33 -4.86 17.21
N LEU A 115 -1.80 -5.06 15.98
CA LEU A 115 -1.69 -4.01 14.97
C LEU A 115 -3.05 -3.44 14.55
N ASP A 116 -4.08 -4.28 14.46
CA ASP A 116 -5.44 -3.84 14.15
C ASP A 116 -6.04 -3.00 15.28
N ASN A 117 -5.85 -3.41 16.53
CA ASN A 117 -6.29 -2.66 17.69
C ASN A 117 -5.55 -1.32 17.83
N ASP A 118 -4.23 -1.33 17.72
CA ASP A 118 -3.38 -0.14 17.79
C ASP A 118 -3.75 0.86 16.69
N PHE A 119 -3.99 0.37 15.46
CA PHE A 119 -4.38 1.23 14.35
C PHE A 119 -5.78 1.85 14.56
N ASP A 120 -6.73 1.13 15.15
CA ASP A 120 -8.04 1.68 15.52
C ASP A 120 -7.88 2.81 16.55
N ALA A 121 -7.09 2.56 17.60
CA ALA A 121 -6.81 3.52 18.66
C ALA A 121 -6.07 4.77 18.13
N SER A 122 -5.18 4.61 17.15
CA SER A 122 -4.45 5.71 16.52
C SER A 122 -5.21 6.44 15.41
N THR A 123 -6.45 6.04 15.11
CA THR A 123 -7.29 6.66 14.06
C THR A 123 -8.49 7.41 14.68
N PRO A 124 -8.28 8.59 15.30
CA PRO A 124 -9.35 9.31 16.00
C PRO A 124 -10.44 9.83 15.07
N CYS A 125 -10.11 10.10 13.80
CA CYS A 125 -11.08 10.53 12.80
C CYS A 125 -12.06 9.38 12.47
N THR A 126 -13.30 9.49 12.96
CA THR A 126 -14.34 8.44 12.84
C THR A 126 -14.68 8.09 11.40
N VAL A 127 -14.57 9.06 10.49
CA VAL A 127 -14.78 8.90 9.04
C VAL A 127 -13.66 8.06 8.45
N ALA A 128 -12.40 8.44 8.71
CA ALA A 128 -11.22 7.69 8.27
C ALA A 128 -11.21 6.26 8.84
N ARG A 129 -11.54 6.11 10.13
CA ARG A 129 -11.64 4.81 10.81
C ARG A 129 -12.66 3.89 10.14
N ARG A 130 -13.86 4.40 9.89
CA ARG A 130 -14.94 3.65 9.21
C ARG A 130 -14.55 3.26 7.79
N ALA A 131 -13.94 4.17 7.03
CA ALA A 131 -13.45 3.89 5.68
C ALA A 131 -12.39 2.78 5.70
N SER A 132 -11.41 2.86 6.61
CA SER A 132 -10.36 1.84 6.75
C SER A 132 -10.92 0.46 7.14
N VAL A 133 -11.84 0.41 8.10
CA VAL A 133 -12.52 -0.85 8.49
C VAL A 133 -13.35 -1.41 7.34
N ALA A 134 -14.11 -0.58 6.63
CA ALA A 134 -14.92 -1.04 5.50
C ALA A 134 -14.05 -1.64 4.39
N GLN A 135 -12.95 -0.97 4.03
CA GLN A 135 -12.01 -1.43 3.00
C GLN A 135 -11.24 -2.69 3.43
N GLY A 136 -10.82 -2.78 4.70
CA GLY A 136 -10.13 -3.96 5.22
C GLY A 136 -11.03 -5.20 5.27
N LYS A 137 -12.28 -5.05 5.76
CA LYS A 137 -13.29 -6.12 5.70
C LYS A 137 -13.57 -6.58 4.27
N ALA A 138 -13.65 -5.64 3.34
CA ALA A 138 -13.83 -5.97 1.93
C ALA A 138 -12.62 -6.73 1.36
N LEU A 139 -11.39 -6.35 1.73
CA LEU A 139 -10.17 -7.03 1.30
C LEU A 139 -10.13 -8.50 1.78
N ILE A 140 -10.46 -8.77 3.06
CA ILE A 140 -10.61 -10.16 3.55
C ILE A 140 -11.69 -10.89 2.75
N GLY A 141 -12.82 -10.22 2.47
CA GLY A 141 -13.89 -10.78 1.66
C GLY A 141 -13.44 -11.22 0.26
N VAL A 142 -12.62 -10.41 -0.41
CA VAL A 142 -12.00 -10.75 -1.71
C VAL A 142 -11.05 -11.93 -1.56
N TRP A 143 -10.19 -11.90 -0.54
CA TRP A 143 -9.27 -13.00 -0.25
C TRP A 143 -10.03 -14.33 -0.14
N ASP A 144 -11.05 -14.43 0.71
CA ASP A 144 -11.74 -15.70 0.94
C ASP A 144 -12.59 -16.18 -0.22
N ARG A 145 -13.24 -15.26 -0.93
CA ARG A 145 -14.18 -15.61 -2.01
C ARG A 145 -13.48 -15.84 -3.35
N SER A 146 -12.36 -15.17 -3.59
CA SER A 146 -11.72 -15.15 -4.91
C SER A 146 -10.30 -15.71 -4.88
N TYR A 147 -9.42 -15.17 -4.04
CA TYR A 147 -7.98 -15.48 -4.15
C TYR A 147 -7.58 -16.81 -3.47
N ARG A 148 -8.13 -17.10 -2.29
CA ARG A 148 -7.77 -18.27 -1.46
C ARG A 148 -7.87 -19.61 -2.21
N GLN A 149 -8.86 -19.75 -3.09
CA GLN A 149 -9.07 -20.97 -3.87
C GLN A 149 -7.97 -21.22 -4.91
N HIS A 150 -7.42 -20.14 -5.45
CA HIS A 150 -6.39 -20.14 -6.50
C HIS A 150 -4.97 -20.06 -5.91
N HIS A 151 -4.85 -19.76 -4.61
CA HIS A 151 -3.60 -19.67 -3.86
C HIS A 151 -3.03 -21.04 -3.39
N LYS A 152 -3.56 -22.18 -3.85
CA LYS A 152 -3.16 -23.51 -3.34
C LYS A 152 -1.72 -23.95 -3.70
N GLY A 153 -1.00 -23.15 -4.49
CA GLY A 153 0.29 -23.53 -5.08
C GLY A 153 1.56 -23.07 -4.37
N SER A 154 1.51 -22.13 -3.42
CA SER A 154 2.70 -21.66 -2.70
C SER A 154 2.64 -22.10 -1.24
N LEU A 155 3.59 -22.97 -0.87
CA LEU A 155 3.81 -23.46 0.50
C LEU A 155 4.47 -22.41 1.40
N ASP A 156 4.82 -21.24 0.86
CA ASP A 156 5.82 -20.35 1.46
C ASP A 156 5.27 -19.56 2.67
N HIS A 157 3.94 -19.47 2.84
CA HIS A 157 3.31 -18.66 3.90
C HIS A 157 2.13 -19.35 4.60
N VAL A 158 2.20 -20.66 4.82
CA VAL A 158 1.13 -21.45 5.49
C VAL A 158 0.74 -20.86 6.86
N GLU A 159 1.71 -20.39 7.64
CA GLU A 159 1.43 -19.82 8.96
C GLU A 159 0.67 -18.49 8.86
N SER A 160 1.08 -17.59 7.97
CA SER A 160 0.36 -16.33 7.71
C SER A 160 -1.07 -16.56 7.23
N VAL A 161 -1.31 -17.61 6.43
CA VAL A 161 -2.67 -18.01 6.03
C VAL A 161 -3.51 -18.46 7.23
N LYS A 162 -2.92 -19.18 8.19
CA LYS A 162 -3.62 -19.56 9.43
C LYS A 162 -3.92 -18.34 10.29
N VAL A 163 -2.97 -17.42 10.44
CA VAL A 163 -3.19 -16.16 11.19
C VAL A 163 -4.33 -15.37 10.58
N LEU A 164 -4.32 -15.14 9.26
CA LEU A 164 -5.39 -14.45 8.55
C LEU A 164 -6.74 -15.17 8.71
N SER A 165 -6.75 -16.50 8.67
CA SER A 165 -7.95 -17.31 8.87
C SER A 165 -8.47 -17.23 10.32
N SER A 166 -7.57 -17.15 11.30
CA SER A 166 -7.91 -16.97 12.72
C SER A 166 -8.52 -15.59 12.94
N PHE A 167 -7.85 -14.54 12.45
CA PHE A 167 -8.33 -13.16 12.51
C PHE A 167 -9.73 -12.99 11.90
N HIS A 168 -9.98 -13.58 10.73
CA HIS A 168 -11.32 -13.52 10.13
C HIS A 168 -12.37 -14.25 10.96
N LYS A 169 -12.02 -15.34 11.65
CA LYS A 169 -12.94 -15.96 12.62
C LYS A 169 -13.20 -15.00 13.78
N SER A 170 -12.18 -14.37 14.36
CA SER A 170 -12.32 -13.38 15.43
C SER A 170 -13.27 -12.23 15.01
N LEU A 171 -13.15 -11.76 13.77
CA LEU A 171 -14.01 -10.71 13.21
C LEU A 171 -15.51 -11.10 13.13
N ARG A 172 -15.82 -12.38 12.89
CA ARG A 172 -17.21 -12.88 12.78
C ARG A 172 -17.86 -13.16 14.12
N HIS A 173 -17.09 -13.58 15.13
CA HIS A 173 -17.60 -13.99 16.44
C HIS A 173 -17.74 -12.80 17.40
N GLY A 174 -17.93 -11.59 16.87
CA GLY A 174 -17.98 -10.30 17.56
C GLY A 174 -18.23 -10.41 19.06
N GLY A 175 -17.17 -10.17 19.83
CA GLY A 175 -17.21 -10.11 21.30
C GLY A 175 -17.79 -11.36 21.97
N ILE A 176 -17.00 -12.43 22.08
CA ILE A 176 -17.24 -13.40 23.15
C ILE A 176 -17.05 -12.66 24.47
N GLN A 177 -18.02 -12.77 25.38
CA GLN A 177 -17.92 -12.23 26.74
C GLN A 177 -16.59 -12.68 27.38
N GLY A 178 -15.69 -11.72 27.65
CA GLY A 178 -14.41 -11.96 28.33
C GLY A 178 -13.14 -11.64 27.54
N VAL A 179 -13.24 -11.29 26.24
CA VAL A 179 -12.08 -10.75 25.49
C VAL A 179 -12.06 -9.23 25.61
N GLU A 180 -10.90 -8.68 25.99
CA GLU A 180 -10.73 -7.29 26.40
C GLU A 180 -10.94 -6.28 25.24
N TRP A 181 -10.67 -6.68 23.98
CA TRP A 181 -10.82 -5.82 22.79
C TRP A 181 -11.28 -6.62 21.56
N GLN A 182 -12.01 -5.96 20.64
CA GLN A 182 -12.58 -6.59 19.44
C GLN A 182 -11.78 -6.24 18.19
N SER A 183 -11.47 -7.22 17.34
CA SER A 183 -10.87 -6.97 16.02
C SER A 183 -11.83 -6.16 15.14
N ASN A 184 -11.31 -5.07 14.57
CA ASN A 184 -12.02 -4.11 13.73
C ASN A 184 -11.89 -4.48 12.24
N GLY A 185 -10.72 -4.89 11.79
CA GLY A 185 -10.45 -5.27 10.40
C GLY A 185 -10.05 -4.10 9.52
N HIS A 186 -9.01 -3.37 9.93
CA HIS A 186 -8.44 -2.23 9.24
C HIS A 186 -7.66 -2.60 7.98
N LEU A 187 -7.75 -1.74 6.96
CA LEU A 187 -7.10 -1.98 5.68
C LEU A 187 -5.58 -2.12 5.80
N ALA A 188 -4.89 -1.29 6.58
CA ALA A 188 -3.43 -1.25 6.56
C ALA A 188 -2.77 -2.55 7.08
N PRO A 189 -3.10 -3.05 8.29
CA PRO A 189 -2.58 -4.36 8.72
C PRO A 189 -2.99 -5.49 7.77
N LEU A 190 -4.24 -5.49 7.30
CA LEU A 190 -4.76 -6.53 6.41
C LEU A 190 -4.09 -6.52 5.04
N TRP A 191 -3.77 -5.35 4.50
CA TRP A 191 -3.02 -5.22 3.25
C TRP A 191 -1.65 -5.88 3.36
N GLY A 192 -0.92 -5.63 4.47
CA GLY A 192 0.38 -6.23 4.72
C GLY A 192 0.34 -7.76 4.71
N ILE A 193 -0.54 -8.37 5.50
CA ILE A 193 -0.63 -9.84 5.56
C ILE A 193 -1.20 -10.46 4.27
N VAL A 194 -2.19 -9.82 3.62
CA VAL A 194 -2.79 -10.35 2.38
C VAL A 194 -1.77 -10.33 1.25
N THR A 195 -1.00 -9.25 1.10
CA THR A 195 0.05 -9.17 0.07
C THR A 195 1.21 -10.12 0.33
N LEU A 196 1.59 -10.33 1.60
CA LEU A 196 2.53 -11.40 1.98
C LEU A 196 2.00 -12.77 1.55
N VAL A 197 0.77 -13.09 1.94
CA VAL A 197 0.17 -14.39 1.62
C VAL A 197 0.12 -14.59 0.12
N LEU A 198 -0.17 -13.55 -0.67
CA LEU A 198 -0.20 -13.62 -2.13
C LEU A 198 1.18 -13.57 -2.81
N ASN A 199 2.28 -13.66 -2.05
CA ASN A 199 3.66 -13.61 -2.56
C ASN A 199 3.99 -12.33 -3.34
N VAL A 200 3.39 -11.20 -2.98
CA VAL A 200 3.81 -9.89 -3.49
C VAL A 200 5.01 -9.44 -2.69
N PRO A 201 6.18 -9.15 -3.30
CA PRO A 201 7.33 -8.70 -2.53
C PRO A 201 7.01 -7.42 -1.73
N LEU A 202 7.62 -7.30 -0.54
CA LEU A 202 7.27 -6.28 0.46
C LEU A 202 7.32 -4.85 -0.12
N TYR A 203 8.36 -4.54 -0.90
CA TYR A 203 8.54 -3.19 -1.45
C TYR A 203 7.42 -2.85 -2.44
N GLU A 204 7.07 -3.77 -3.32
CA GLU A 204 6.01 -3.65 -4.30
C GLU A 204 4.63 -3.58 -3.62
N SER A 205 4.43 -4.29 -2.51
CA SER A 205 3.22 -4.16 -1.68
C SER A 205 3.07 -2.76 -1.08
N ALA A 206 4.14 -2.21 -0.50
CA ALA A 206 4.18 -0.86 0.05
C ALA A 206 3.95 0.21 -1.02
N TYR A 207 4.62 0.08 -2.17
CA TYR A 207 4.43 0.96 -3.32
C TYR A 207 2.98 0.91 -3.81
N LEU A 208 2.42 -0.30 -4.00
CA LEU A 208 1.07 -0.47 -4.51
C LEU A 208 0.01 0.08 -3.54
N PHE A 209 0.24 -0.01 -2.23
CA PHE A 209 -0.63 0.58 -1.22
C PHE A 209 -0.79 2.10 -1.42
N LEU A 210 0.33 2.82 -1.50
CA LEU A 210 0.33 4.28 -1.74
C LEU A 210 -0.17 4.64 -3.14
N PHE A 211 0.23 3.88 -4.16
CA PHE A 211 -0.22 4.10 -5.53
C PHE A 211 -1.74 3.92 -5.69
N SER A 212 -2.34 2.95 -5.01
CA SER A 212 -3.79 2.73 -5.01
C SER A 212 -4.56 3.88 -4.35
N HIS A 213 -3.99 4.50 -3.32
CA HIS A 213 -4.53 5.73 -2.74
C HIS A 213 -4.46 6.91 -3.72
N ALA A 214 -3.30 7.13 -4.36
CA ALA A 214 -3.16 8.18 -5.38
C ALA A 214 -4.18 8.00 -6.52
N ARG A 215 -4.37 6.77 -7.00
CA ARG A 215 -5.36 6.43 -8.02
C ARG A 215 -6.78 6.74 -7.57
N THR A 216 -7.12 6.44 -6.32
CA THR A 216 -8.44 6.72 -5.74
C THR A 216 -8.70 8.23 -5.66
N VAL A 217 -7.74 9.01 -5.16
CA VAL A 217 -7.81 10.48 -5.05
C VAL A 217 -7.91 11.13 -6.43
N LEU A 218 -7.14 10.67 -7.41
CA LEU A 218 -7.24 11.13 -8.80
C LEU A 218 -8.59 10.80 -9.42
N GLY A 219 -9.13 9.60 -9.18
CA GLY A 219 -10.48 9.24 -9.58
C GLY A 219 -11.53 10.18 -8.99
N ALA A 220 -11.39 10.54 -7.71
CA ALA A 220 -12.28 11.51 -7.06
C ALA A 220 -12.15 12.91 -7.66
N ALA A 221 -10.95 13.35 -8.03
CA ALA A 221 -10.73 14.62 -8.72
C ALA A 221 -11.41 14.69 -10.09
N VAL A 222 -11.36 13.59 -10.86
CA VAL A 222 -12.08 13.48 -12.15
C VAL A 222 -13.59 13.57 -11.94
N ARG A 223 -14.14 12.85 -10.95
CA ARG A 223 -15.57 12.90 -10.63
C ARG A 223 -16.03 14.25 -10.08
N SER A 224 -15.14 14.98 -9.44
CA SER A 224 -15.39 16.35 -8.95
C SER A 224 -15.14 17.42 -10.00
N SER A 225 -14.87 17.04 -11.26
CA SER A 225 -14.57 17.93 -12.39
C SER A 225 -13.38 18.88 -12.17
N VAL A 226 -12.45 18.50 -11.28
CA VAL A 226 -11.20 19.26 -11.03
C VAL A 226 -10.22 19.08 -12.18
N MET A 227 -10.21 17.89 -12.78
CA MET A 227 -9.37 17.54 -13.94
C MET A 227 -10.06 16.50 -14.82
N GLY A 228 -9.61 16.38 -16.07
CA GLY A 228 -10.09 15.36 -17.00
C GLY A 228 -9.40 13.99 -16.82
N PRO A 229 -9.97 12.91 -17.38
CA PRO A 229 -9.42 11.55 -17.25
C PRO A 229 -8.02 11.42 -17.86
N TYR A 230 -7.71 12.09 -18.98
CA TYR A 230 -6.37 12.09 -19.56
C TYR A 230 -5.34 12.79 -18.69
N GLN A 231 -5.72 13.89 -18.02
CA GLN A 231 -4.86 14.57 -17.06
C GLN A 231 -4.57 13.66 -15.86
N ALA A 232 -5.58 12.97 -15.34
CA ALA A 232 -5.39 12.02 -14.25
C ALA A 232 -4.44 10.86 -14.63
N GLN A 233 -4.56 10.32 -15.86
CA GLN A 233 -3.61 9.31 -16.36
C GLN A 233 -2.20 9.87 -16.55
N ALA A 234 -2.06 11.12 -17.00
CA ALA A 234 -0.76 11.77 -17.10
C ALA A 234 -0.08 11.93 -15.72
N VAL A 235 -0.85 12.23 -14.67
CA VAL A 235 -0.33 12.27 -13.29
C VAL A 235 0.08 10.87 -12.83
N LEU A 236 -0.73 9.84 -13.08
CA LEU A 236 -0.37 8.45 -12.73
C LEU A 236 0.89 7.95 -13.45
N ALA A 237 1.10 8.37 -14.69
CA ALA A 237 2.26 8.01 -15.50
C ALA A 237 3.49 8.91 -15.23
N SER A 238 3.36 9.94 -14.41
CA SER A 238 4.44 10.91 -14.18
C SER A 238 5.57 10.30 -13.35
N SER A 239 6.81 10.67 -13.71
CA SER A 239 8.00 10.37 -12.91
C SER A 239 7.93 11.02 -11.52
N ASP A 240 7.27 12.18 -11.41
CA ASP A 240 7.16 12.91 -10.15
C ASP A 240 6.35 12.10 -9.12
N LEU A 241 5.21 11.54 -9.51
CA LEU A 241 4.42 10.67 -8.62
C LEU A 241 5.19 9.40 -8.28
N GLN A 242 5.84 8.78 -9.27
CA GLN A 242 6.64 7.58 -9.07
C GLN A 242 7.78 7.82 -8.06
N ASN A 243 8.54 8.90 -8.23
CA ASN A 243 9.63 9.28 -7.34
C ASN A 243 9.09 9.59 -5.95
N GLN A 244 8.01 10.37 -5.85
CA GLN A 244 7.40 10.71 -4.57
C GLN A 244 6.97 9.45 -3.79
N ILE A 245 6.34 8.47 -4.44
CA ILE A 245 5.94 7.22 -3.77
C ILE A 245 7.18 6.45 -3.32
N ASN A 246 8.19 6.32 -4.17
CA ASN A 246 9.44 5.65 -3.80
C ASN A 246 10.11 6.32 -2.59
N ASP A 247 10.23 7.64 -2.61
CA ASP A 247 10.82 8.41 -1.52
C ASP A 247 10.04 8.19 -0.21
N LEU A 248 8.70 8.19 -0.24
CA LEU A 248 7.88 7.91 0.93
C LEU A 248 8.02 6.47 1.43
N VAL A 249 8.16 5.49 0.54
CA VAL A 249 8.39 4.09 0.95
C VAL A 249 9.77 3.95 1.62
N GLN A 250 10.81 4.55 1.03
CA GLN A 250 12.16 4.54 1.58
C GLN A 250 12.23 5.26 2.92
N GLU A 251 11.62 6.44 3.03
CA GLU A 251 11.59 7.24 4.26
C GLU A 251 10.94 6.48 5.43
N LYS A 252 9.93 5.65 5.14
CA LYS A 252 9.17 4.92 6.17
C LYS A 252 9.58 3.46 6.30
N TRP A 253 10.60 3.01 5.58
CA TRP A 253 10.95 1.59 5.45
C TRP A 253 11.24 0.91 6.79
N ASP A 254 11.95 1.59 7.68
CA ASP A 254 12.32 1.09 9.01
C ASP A 254 11.61 1.86 10.14
N ARG A 255 10.59 2.66 9.80
CA ARG A 255 9.82 3.38 10.81
C ARG A 255 8.97 2.41 11.61
N LYS A 256 9.03 2.52 12.93
CA LYS A 256 8.26 1.67 13.82
C LYS A 256 6.82 2.15 13.94
N ILE A 257 5.93 1.28 14.41
CA ILE A 257 4.50 1.59 14.53
C ILE A 257 4.25 2.62 15.64
N GLU A 258 5.06 2.63 16.70
CA GLU A 258 4.99 3.62 17.78
C GLU A 258 5.29 5.05 17.31
N ASP A 259 6.04 5.18 16.21
CA ASP A 259 6.33 6.47 15.60
C ASP A 259 5.31 6.83 14.51
N ALA A 260 4.35 5.96 14.21
CA ALA A 260 3.31 6.23 13.22
C ALA A 260 2.34 7.30 13.74
N GLY A 261 1.97 8.24 12.87
CA GLY A 261 1.12 9.34 13.28
C GLY A 261 0.88 10.40 12.22
N GLN A 262 -0.09 11.27 12.49
CA GLN A 262 -0.47 12.37 11.60
C GLN A 262 0.66 13.39 11.44
N SER A 263 1.21 13.49 10.24
CA SER A 263 2.17 14.53 9.88
C SER A 263 1.49 15.84 9.47
N VAL A 264 0.22 15.77 9.05
CA VAL A 264 -0.55 16.92 8.55
C VAL A 264 -1.92 16.94 9.27
N PRO A 265 -2.01 17.51 10.49
CA PRO A 265 -3.24 17.45 11.30
C PRO A 265 -4.50 17.97 10.58
N VAL A 266 -4.34 18.91 9.65
CA VAL A 266 -5.46 19.47 8.88
C VAL A 266 -6.09 18.44 7.92
N MET A 267 -5.37 17.39 7.52
CA MET A 267 -5.93 16.30 6.70
C MET A 267 -7.05 15.57 7.45
N ASP A 268 -6.85 15.26 8.73
CA ASP A 268 -7.89 14.63 9.57
C ASP A 268 -9.13 15.53 9.71
N LEU A 269 -8.93 16.85 9.78
CA LEU A 269 -10.03 17.81 9.79
C LEU A 269 -10.81 17.79 8.46
N TRP A 270 -10.13 17.75 7.31
CA TRP A 270 -10.82 17.71 6.02
C TRP A 270 -11.60 16.41 5.83
N VAL A 271 -11.02 15.26 6.20
CA VAL A 271 -11.70 13.96 6.17
C VAL A 271 -12.90 13.97 7.10
N GLY A 272 -12.73 14.38 8.37
CA GLY A 272 -13.82 14.38 9.35
C GLY A 272 -14.95 15.37 8.99
N ARG A 273 -14.62 16.51 8.39
CA ARG A 273 -15.61 17.50 7.93
C ARG A 273 -16.43 17.03 6.74
N HIS A 274 -16.09 15.92 6.08
CA HIS A 274 -16.90 15.36 5.00
C HIS A 274 -18.37 15.15 5.44
N GLU A 275 -18.59 14.71 6.67
CA GLU A 275 -19.93 14.53 7.23
C GLU A 275 -20.73 15.82 7.42
N LYS A 276 -20.09 16.99 7.28
CA LYS A 276 -20.72 18.31 7.42
C LYS A 276 -20.97 19.00 6.07
N LEU A 277 -20.61 18.36 4.95
CA LEU A 277 -20.91 18.90 3.62
C LEU A 277 -22.42 18.84 3.33
N TYR A 278 -22.97 19.95 2.83
CA TYR A 278 -24.39 20.11 2.52
C TYR A 278 -24.82 19.28 1.30
N SER A 279 -23.97 19.20 0.27
CA SER A 279 -24.10 18.29 -0.87
C SER A 279 -22.86 17.41 -0.91
N ARG A 280 -23.03 16.11 -1.23
CA ARG A 280 -21.96 15.11 -1.24
C ARG A 280 -22.03 14.28 -2.50
N ILE A 281 -20.90 14.14 -3.17
CA ILE A 281 -20.74 13.21 -4.30
C ILE A 281 -20.07 11.91 -3.83
N PHE A 282 -19.36 11.95 -2.70
CA PHE A 282 -18.63 10.81 -2.14
C PHE A 282 -19.21 10.36 -0.80
N ASN A 283 -19.02 9.09 -0.50
CA ASN A 283 -19.41 8.44 0.75
C ASN A 283 -18.31 8.51 1.83
N SER A 284 -17.30 9.38 1.61
CA SER A 284 -16.04 9.46 2.37
C SER A 284 -16.18 9.13 3.85
#